data_AF-A0A081HU51-F1
#
_entry.id   AF-A0A081HU51-F1
#
_cell.length_a   1.000
_cell.length_b   1.000
_cell.length_c   1.000
_cell.angle_alpha   90.00
_cell.angle_beta   90.00
_cell.angle_gamma   90.00
#
_symmetry.space_group_name_H-M   'P 1'
#
loop_
_entity.id
_entity.type
_entity.pdbx_description
1 polymer ?
#
loop_
_entity_poly.entity_id
_entity_poly.type
_entity_poly.pdbx_seq_one_letter_code
_entity_poly.pdbx_strand_id
1 'polypeptide(L)'
;MKAVEKAIRDLGERLEWRLERVWALDEESSPEDAAAYEKATKCISGQYVNPRCLDDYVQHAWDLAETVGLDEEDPDPKLKPGPETAEVYRAALDWAQAGVVVLQQSLPWPFTEVPPWVINDNRPAHRALFTYAWLLAVRSKRQAKPWFRAMLYMNPIDNMGVRDFL
;
A
#
# COMPACT_ATOMS: atom_id res chain seq x y z
N MET A 1 7.64 7.76 -24.38
CA MET A 1 6.88 8.29 -23.23
C MET A 1 5.44 7.80 -23.34
N LYS A 2 5.00 6.92 -22.43
CA LYS A 2 3.62 6.41 -22.38
C LYS A 2 2.65 7.59 -22.15
N ALA A 3 1.40 7.47 -22.58
CA ALA A 3 0.40 8.56 -22.45
C ALA A 3 0.22 9.05 -21.00
N VAL A 4 0.34 8.13 -20.03
CA VAL A 4 0.26 8.45 -18.59
C VAL A 4 1.45 9.30 -18.12
N GLU A 5 2.65 9.09 -18.65
CA GLU A 5 3.86 9.83 -18.28
C GLU A 5 3.79 11.28 -18.79
N LYS A 6 3.25 11.46 -20.00
CA LYS A 6 2.96 12.80 -20.53
C LYS A 6 1.95 13.52 -19.64
N ALA A 7 0.84 12.86 -19.29
CA ALA A 7 -0.19 13.43 -18.42
C ALA A 7 0.35 13.80 -17.02
N ILE A 8 1.24 12.98 -16.46
CA ILE A 8 1.87 13.26 -15.15
C ILE A 8 2.81 14.47 -15.26
N ARG A 9 3.65 14.53 -16.30
CA ARG A 9 4.59 15.64 -16.52
C ARG A 9 3.87 16.96 -16.73
N ASP A 10 2.76 16.95 -17.46
CA ASP A 10 1.98 18.14 -17.79
C ASP A 10 1.29 18.77 -16.54
N LEU A 11 1.33 18.10 -15.37
CA LEU A 11 0.81 18.63 -14.09
C LEU A 11 1.76 19.60 -13.36
N GLY A 12 3.02 19.76 -13.81
CA GLY A 12 3.97 20.70 -13.22
C GLY A 12 4.61 20.27 -11.90
N GLU A 13 5.40 21.19 -11.29
CA GLU A 13 6.03 21.00 -9.98
C GLU A 13 5.00 21.13 -8.85
N ARG A 14 5.17 20.35 -7.79
CA ARG A 14 4.16 20.19 -6.73
C ARG A 14 4.76 20.47 -5.35
N LEU A 15 3.93 20.97 -4.42
CA LEU A 15 4.34 21.39 -3.08
C LEU A 15 4.73 20.21 -2.18
N GLU A 16 5.62 20.46 -1.23
CA GLU A 16 6.19 19.45 -0.33
C GLU A 16 5.22 19.03 0.77
N TRP A 17 4.93 17.73 0.88
CA TRP A 17 4.16 17.16 1.98
C TRP A 17 5.00 16.12 2.73
N ARG A 18 4.96 16.15 4.06
CA ARG A 18 5.49 15.09 4.92
C ARG A 18 4.32 14.32 5.52
N LEU A 19 4.08 13.11 5.02
CA LEU A 19 3.16 12.16 5.66
C LEU A 19 3.72 11.79 7.03
N GLU A 20 2.90 11.80 8.09
CA GLU A 20 3.30 11.25 9.39
C GLU A 20 3.69 9.78 9.22
N ARG A 21 4.80 9.35 9.86
CA ARG A 21 5.33 7.99 9.70
C ARG A 21 5.59 7.35 11.05
N VAL A 22 5.03 6.17 11.23
CA VAL A 22 5.54 5.16 12.15
C VAL A 22 6.04 4.02 11.26
N TRP A 23 7.31 3.67 11.41
CA TRP A 23 7.94 2.58 10.66
C TRP A 23 7.79 1.28 11.42
N ALA A 24 7.67 0.16 10.70
CA ALA A 24 7.78 -1.15 11.31
C ALA A 24 9.15 -1.28 12.00
N LEU A 25 9.18 -2.00 13.12
CA LEU A 25 10.43 -2.26 13.83
C LEU A 25 11.35 -3.14 13.00
N ASP A 26 12.65 -2.84 13.06
CA ASP A 26 13.73 -3.58 12.43
C ASP A 26 14.90 -3.77 13.39
N GLU A 27 15.98 -4.40 12.91
CA GLU A 27 17.18 -4.66 13.72
C GLU A 27 17.94 -3.39 14.14
N GLU A 28 17.68 -2.25 13.48
CA GLU A 28 18.30 -0.95 13.77
C GLU A 28 17.47 -0.12 14.76
N SER A 29 16.25 -0.55 15.07
CA SER A 29 15.32 0.15 15.95
C SER A 29 15.84 0.21 17.39
N SER A 30 15.83 1.40 17.98
CA SER A 30 16.29 1.56 19.37
C SER A 30 15.31 0.91 20.35
N PRO A 31 15.76 0.53 21.57
CA PRO A 31 14.85 0.04 22.60
C PRO A 31 13.73 1.02 22.97
N GLU A 32 13.98 2.33 22.84
CA GLU A 32 12.97 3.37 23.07
C GLU A 32 11.90 3.37 21.96
N ASP A 33 12.32 3.25 20.70
CA ASP A 33 11.42 3.14 19.56
C ASP A 33 10.57 1.86 19.64
N ALA A 34 11.20 0.73 20.00
CA ALA A 34 10.50 -0.54 20.23
C ALA A 34 9.43 -0.42 21.32
N ALA A 35 9.77 0.15 22.48
CA ALA A 35 8.82 0.35 23.57
C ALA A 35 7.68 1.30 23.18
N ALA A 36 7.98 2.38 22.45
CA ALA A 36 6.98 3.31 21.94
C ALA A 36 6.03 2.64 20.94
N TYR A 37 6.58 1.80 20.06
CA TYR A 37 5.83 1.02 19.08
C TYR A 37 4.88 0.03 19.77
N GLU A 38 5.42 -0.82 20.66
CA GLU A 38 4.65 -1.82 21.41
C GLU A 38 3.52 -1.19 22.24
N LYS A 39 3.78 -0.03 22.85
CA LYS A 39 2.76 0.72 23.60
C LYS A 39 1.62 1.22 22.70
N ALA A 40 1.92 1.55 21.45
CA ALA A 40 0.93 2.00 20.47
C ALA A 40 0.17 0.83 19.82
N THR A 41 0.73 -0.38 19.82
CA THR A 41 0.13 -1.60 19.27
C THR A 41 -1.23 -1.91 19.90
N LYS A 42 -2.16 -2.36 19.05
CA LYS A 42 -3.52 -2.79 19.39
C LYS A 42 -3.81 -4.16 18.83
N CYS A 43 -4.62 -4.93 19.54
CA CYS A 43 -5.17 -6.18 19.01
C CYS A 43 -6.45 -5.87 18.23
N ILE A 44 -6.45 -6.12 16.92
CA ILE A 44 -7.57 -5.95 16.00
C ILE A 44 -7.83 -7.29 15.34
N SER A 45 -9.04 -7.84 15.52
CA SER A 45 -9.42 -9.15 14.95
C SER A 45 -8.44 -10.29 15.30
N GLY A 46 -7.84 -10.26 16.49
CA GLY A 46 -6.85 -11.25 16.94
C GLY A 46 -5.42 -11.00 16.46
N GLN A 47 -5.18 -9.95 15.67
CA GLN A 47 -3.86 -9.57 15.16
C GLN A 47 -3.34 -8.33 15.89
N TYR A 48 -2.05 -8.33 16.22
CA TYR A 48 -1.39 -7.17 16.79
C TYR A 48 -0.90 -6.25 15.67
N VAL A 49 -1.34 -4.99 15.71
CA VAL A 49 -1.01 -3.97 14.72
C VAL A 49 -0.71 -2.65 15.43
N ASN A 50 0.30 -1.92 14.99
CA ASN A 50 0.41 -0.51 15.31
C ASN A 50 -0.46 0.28 14.32
N PRO A 51 -1.54 0.95 14.77
CA PRO A 51 -2.51 1.56 13.84
C PRO A 51 -1.94 2.67 12.95
N ARG A 52 -0.73 3.16 13.26
CA ARG A 52 -0.03 4.19 12.48
C ARG A 52 1.05 3.62 11.57
N CYS A 53 1.37 2.33 11.69
CA CYS A 53 2.34 1.64 10.84
C CYS A 53 1.63 1.07 9.62
N LEU A 54 1.84 1.65 8.44
CA LEU A 54 1.24 1.15 7.19
C LEU A 54 1.76 -0.24 6.82
N ASP A 55 3.02 -0.54 7.13
CA ASP A 55 3.63 -1.83 6.80
C ASP A 55 3.02 -2.99 7.57
N ASP A 56 2.51 -2.78 8.79
CA ASP A 56 1.80 -3.86 9.49
C ASP A 56 0.56 -4.31 8.72
N TYR A 57 -0.21 -3.37 8.15
CA TYR A 57 -1.39 -3.70 7.33
C TYR A 57 -0.99 -4.44 6.04
N VAL A 58 0.14 -4.06 5.45
CA VAL A 58 0.72 -4.72 4.27
C VAL A 58 1.11 -6.16 4.62
N GLN A 59 1.85 -6.35 5.71
CA GLN A 59 2.32 -7.65 6.16
C GLN A 59 1.14 -8.58 6.42
N HIS A 60 0.13 -8.15 7.20
CA HIS A 60 -1.06 -8.97 7.46
C HIS A 60 -1.83 -9.32 6.19
N ALA A 61 -1.89 -8.42 5.21
CA ALA A 61 -2.55 -8.70 3.94
C ALA A 61 -1.79 -9.76 3.14
N TRP A 62 -0.47 -9.67 3.06
CA TRP A 62 0.36 -10.63 2.34
C TRP A 62 0.47 -11.98 3.05
N ASP A 63 0.61 -12.01 4.38
CA ASP A 63 0.59 -13.25 5.17
C ASP A 63 -0.66 -14.07 4.86
N LEU A 64 -1.83 -13.42 4.81
CA LEU A 64 -3.08 -14.07 4.43
C LEU A 64 -3.12 -14.48 2.95
N ALA A 65 -2.64 -13.62 2.06
CA ALA A 65 -2.63 -13.90 0.62
C ALA A 65 -1.70 -15.08 0.28
N GLU A 66 -0.56 -15.22 0.96
CA GLU A 66 0.39 -16.30 0.78
C GLU A 66 -0.23 -17.66 1.12
N THR A 67 -1.08 -17.72 2.17
CA THR A 67 -1.78 -18.98 2.52
C THR A 67 -2.72 -19.49 1.43
N VAL A 68 -3.09 -18.64 0.46
CA VAL A 68 -3.92 -19.01 -0.70
C VAL A 68 -3.13 -19.04 -2.01
N GLY A 69 -1.79 -19.01 -1.92
CA GLY A 69 -0.85 -19.16 -3.02
C GLY A 69 -0.51 -17.85 -3.75
N LEU A 70 -0.92 -16.69 -3.23
CA LEU A 70 -0.57 -15.40 -3.81
C LEU A 70 0.75 -14.93 -3.21
N ASP A 71 1.80 -14.91 -4.03
CA ASP A 71 3.14 -14.47 -3.65
C ASP A 71 3.35 -12.98 -3.97
N GLU A 72 3.95 -12.24 -3.04
CA GLU A 72 4.33 -10.83 -3.25
C GLU A 72 5.49 -10.70 -4.26
N GLU A 73 6.44 -11.64 -4.24
CA GLU A 73 7.66 -11.61 -5.06
C GLU A 73 7.44 -12.20 -6.45
N ASP A 74 6.62 -13.25 -6.58
CA ASP A 74 6.22 -13.86 -7.87
C ASP A 74 4.69 -13.93 -8.04
N PRO A 75 4.02 -12.77 -8.21
CA PRO A 75 2.58 -12.70 -8.31
C PRO A 75 2.04 -13.39 -9.57
N ASP A 76 1.33 -14.53 -9.44
CA ASP A 76 0.62 -15.17 -10.58
C ASP A 76 -0.71 -14.44 -10.89
N PRO A 77 -0.81 -13.69 -12.01
CA PRO A 77 -2.03 -12.97 -12.37
C PRO A 77 -3.17 -13.87 -12.83
N LYS A 78 -2.94 -15.18 -12.99
CA LYS A 78 -3.95 -16.18 -13.34
C LYS A 78 -4.51 -16.89 -12.12
N LEU A 79 -3.83 -16.82 -10.97
CA LEU A 79 -4.33 -17.37 -9.74
C LEU A 79 -5.63 -16.64 -9.36
N LYS A 80 -6.67 -17.42 -9.11
CA LYS A 80 -7.98 -16.90 -8.68
C LYS A 80 -8.40 -17.66 -7.43
N PRO A 81 -8.82 -16.95 -6.36
CA PRO A 81 -9.35 -17.59 -5.18
C PRO A 81 -10.53 -18.50 -5.55
N GLY A 82 -10.44 -19.75 -5.15
CA GLY A 82 -11.54 -20.71 -5.25
C GLY A 82 -12.54 -20.51 -4.12
N PRO A 83 -13.66 -21.25 -4.11
CA PRO A 83 -14.65 -21.17 -3.03
C PRO A 83 -14.05 -21.42 -1.64
N GLU A 84 -13.07 -22.32 -1.53
CA GLU A 84 -12.40 -22.68 -0.27
C GLU A 84 -11.43 -21.61 0.23
N THR A 85 -10.90 -20.77 -0.66
CA THR A 85 -9.93 -19.71 -0.31
C THR A 85 -10.52 -18.30 -0.37
N ALA A 86 -11.79 -18.17 -0.75
CA ALA A 86 -12.47 -16.90 -0.96
C ALA A 86 -12.53 -16.03 0.31
N GLU A 87 -12.72 -16.65 1.48
CA GLU A 87 -12.80 -15.91 2.75
C GLU A 87 -11.46 -15.36 3.19
N VAL A 88 -10.39 -16.15 3.05
CA VAL A 88 -9.02 -15.75 3.37
C VAL A 88 -8.58 -14.64 2.43
N TYR A 89 -8.84 -14.78 1.13
CA TYR A 89 -8.55 -13.72 0.16
C TYR A 89 -9.36 -12.44 0.44
N ARG A 90 -10.63 -12.55 0.86
CA ARG A 90 -11.42 -11.39 1.29
C ARG A 90 -10.78 -10.71 2.50
N ALA A 91 -10.34 -11.49 3.50
CA ALA A 91 -9.65 -10.95 4.67
C ALA A 91 -8.34 -10.24 4.30
N ALA A 92 -7.54 -10.81 3.39
CA ALA A 92 -6.34 -10.18 2.86
C ALA A 92 -6.68 -8.82 2.20
N LEU A 93 -7.73 -8.79 1.37
CA LEU A 93 -8.19 -7.56 0.73
C LEU A 93 -8.69 -6.52 1.74
N ASP A 94 -9.38 -6.95 2.80
CA ASP A 94 -9.87 -6.08 3.87
C ASP A 94 -8.71 -5.43 4.65
N TRP A 95 -7.64 -6.19 4.94
CA TRP A 95 -6.42 -5.65 5.55
C TRP A 95 -5.72 -4.64 4.65
N ALA A 96 -5.56 -4.96 3.37
CA ALA A 96 -4.97 -4.03 2.41
C ALA A 96 -5.81 -2.74 2.26
N GLN A 97 -7.15 -2.88 2.26
CA GLN A 97 -8.05 -1.73 2.24
C GLN A 97 -7.92 -0.88 3.51
N ALA A 98 -7.80 -1.50 4.68
CA ALA A 98 -7.59 -0.79 5.95
C ALA A 98 -6.30 0.04 5.91
N GLY A 99 -5.20 -0.50 5.38
CA GLY A 99 -3.96 0.25 5.16
C GLY A 99 -4.14 1.49 4.27
N VAL A 100 -4.92 1.36 3.18
CA VAL A 100 -5.26 2.51 2.32
C VAL A 100 -6.11 3.56 3.06
N VAL A 101 -7.05 3.14 3.90
CA VAL A 101 -7.85 4.07 4.73
C VAL A 101 -6.97 4.82 5.73
N VAL A 102 -6.03 4.13 6.38
CA VAL A 102 -5.06 4.76 7.29
C VAL A 102 -4.19 5.77 6.53
N LEU A 103 -3.68 5.40 5.35
CA LEU A 103 -2.93 6.32 4.48
C LEU A 103 -3.76 7.57 4.15
N GLN A 104 -5.04 7.42 3.82
CA GLN A 104 -5.93 8.54 3.52
C GLN A 104 -6.14 9.47 4.72
N GLN A 105 -6.16 8.94 5.95
CA GLN A 105 -6.24 9.75 7.18
C GLN A 105 -4.95 10.52 7.47
N SER A 106 -3.80 10.00 7.02
CA SER A 106 -2.51 10.68 7.11
C SER A 106 -2.35 11.81 6.09
N LEU A 107 -3.22 11.86 5.07
CA LEU A 107 -3.25 12.95 4.09
C LEU A 107 -4.01 14.17 4.66
N PRO A 108 -3.61 15.40 4.29
CA PRO A 108 -4.38 16.60 4.63
C PRO A 108 -5.85 16.47 4.20
N TRP A 109 -6.76 16.96 5.04
CA TRP A 109 -8.17 17.06 4.71
C TRP A 109 -8.57 18.51 4.44
N PRO A 110 -9.13 18.85 3.26
CA PRO A 110 -9.34 17.98 2.10
C PRO A 110 -8.03 17.69 1.34
N PHE A 111 -7.94 16.50 0.73
CA PHE A 111 -6.80 16.16 -0.11
C PHE A 111 -6.94 16.84 -1.48
N THR A 112 -6.35 18.03 -1.61
CA THR A 112 -6.44 18.85 -2.82
C THR A 112 -5.12 18.97 -3.60
N GLU A 113 -4.03 18.45 -3.04
CA GLU A 113 -2.68 18.63 -3.56
C GLU A 113 -1.99 17.30 -3.82
N VAL A 114 -1.11 17.26 -4.80
CA VAL A 114 -0.40 16.04 -5.21
C VAL A 114 1.05 16.13 -4.74
N PRO A 115 1.69 15.07 -4.22
CA PRO A 115 3.07 15.14 -3.74
C PRO A 115 4.11 15.32 -4.88
N PRO A 116 5.31 15.85 -4.59
CA PRO A 116 6.37 16.09 -5.57
C PRO A 116 6.97 14.78 -6.09
N TRP A 117 7.38 14.80 -7.36
CA TRP A 117 8.03 13.70 -8.09
C TRP A 117 9.27 13.11 -7.39
N VAL A 118 9.92 13.90 -6.52
CA VAL A 118 11.20 13.58 -5.85
C VAL A 118 11.10 13.40 -4.33
N ILE A 119 10.01 13.81 -3.69
CA ILE A 119 9.85 13.79 -2.22
C ILE A 119 8.74 12.80 -1.86
N ASN A 120 8.94 11.55 -2.25
CA ASN A 120 8.11 10.49 -1.71
C ASN A 120 8.95 9.23 -1.49
N ASP A 121 9.90 9.33 -0.57
CA ASP A 121 10.51 8.17 0.05
C ASP A 121 9.57 7.62 1.13
N ASN A 122 8.35 7.25 0.74
CA ASN A 122 7.38 6.62 1.63
C ASN A 122 7.00 5.25 1.07
N ARG A 123 8.00 4.36 1.02
CA ARG A 123 7.82 2.96 0.64
C ARG A 123 6.61 2.31 1.33
N PRO A 124 6.30 2.57 2.61
CA PRO A 124 5.09 2.04 3.25
C PRO A 124 3.78 2.47 2.57
N ALA A 125 3.68 3.73 2.15
CA ALA A 125 2.51 4.21 1.40
C ALA A 125 2.41 3.57 0.00
N HIS A 126 3.54 3.33 -0.66
CA HIS A 126 3.59 2.63 -1.94
C HIS A 126 3.19 1.16 -1.79
N ARG A 127 3.77 0.47 -0.80
CA ARG A 127 3.45 -0.93 -0.47
C ARG A 127 1.97 -1.07 -0.17
N ALA A 128 1.40 -0.22 0.69
CA ALA A 128 -0.03 -0.24 1.02
C ALA A 128 -0.93 -0.09 -0.22
N LEU A 129 -0.63 0.88 -1.10
CA LEU A 129 -1.39 1.07 -2.33
C LEU A 129 -1.18 -0.07 -3.34
N PHE A 130 0.04 -0.59 -3.43
CA PHE A 130 0.38 -1.71 -4.32
C PHE A 130 -0.35 -2.97 -3.90
N THR A 131 -0.23 -3.39 -2.64
CA THR A 131 -0.89 -4.58 -2.10
C THR A 131 -2.39 -4.52 -2.32
N TYR A 132 -3.03 -3.38 -2.05
CA TYR A 132 -4.46 -3.23 -2.31
C TYR A 132 -4.81 -3.29 -3.80
N ALA A 133 -4.07 -2.58 -4.66
CA ALA A 133 -4.30 -2.59 -6.10
C ALA A 133 -4.10 -3.99 -6.70
N TRP A 134 -3.08 -4.71 -6.25
CA TRP A 134 -2.73 -6.03 -6.72
C TRP A 134 -3.76 -7.07 -6.30
N LEU A 135 -4.11 -7.10 -5.01
CA LEU A 135 -5.18 -7.96 -4.52
C LEU A 135 -6.49 -7.65 -5.26
N LEU A 136 -6.85 -6.38 -5.47
CA LEU A 136 -8.00 -6.02 -6.32
C LEU A 136 -7.86 -6.54 -7.75
N ALA A 137 -6.66 -6.55 -8.34
CA ALA A 137 -6.45 -6.95 -9.74
C ALA A 137 -6.72 -8.43 -9.98
N VAL A 138 -6.48 -9.28 -8.98
CA VAL A 138 -6.83 -10.72 -8.98
C VAL A 138 -8.34 -10.90 -9.22
N ARG A 139 -9.18 -10.05 -8.62
CA ARG A 139 -10.64 -10.05 -8.85
C ARG A 139 -11.07 -9.26 -10.07
N SER A 140 -10.55 -8.04 -10.23
CA SER A 140 -10.95 -7.10 -11.28
C SER A 140 -9.83 -6.12 -11.61
N LYS A 141 -9.09 -6.40 -12.69
CA LYS A 141 -8.12 -5.45 -13.28
C LYS A 141 -8.72 -4.06 -13.54
N ARG A 142 -10.01 -4.00 -13.90
CA ARG A 142 -10.72 -2.73 -14.12
C ARG A 142 -10.80 -1.88 -12.84
N GLN A 143 -11.04 -2.51 -11.69
CA GLN A 143 -11.12 -1.82 -10.40
C GLN A 143 -9.73 -1.48 -9.83
N ALA A 144 -8.71 -2.28 -10.16
CA ALA A 144 -7.33 -2.02 -9.77
C ALA A 144 -6.68 -0.87 -10.55
N LYS A 145 -7.05 -0.70 -11.83
CA LYS A 145 -6.41 0.28 -12.73
C LYS A 145 -6.34 1.72 -12.19
N PRO A 146 -7.40 2.28 -11.56
CA PRO A 146 -7.33 3.59 -10.91
C PRO A 146 -6.27 3.67 -9.80
N TRP A 147 -6.07 2.60 -9.02
CA TRP A 147 -5.09 2.55 -7.94
C TRP A 147 -3.66 2.48 -8.46
N PHE A 148 -3.40 1.64 -9.47
CA PHE A 148 -2.10 1.62 -10.15
C PHE A 148 -1.78 2.98 -10.81
N ARG A 149 -2.80 3.68 -11.34
CA ARG A 149 -2.62 5.05 -11.83
C ARG A 149 -2.28 6.02 -10.70
N ALA A 150 -2.99 5.95 -9.57
CA ALA A 150 -2.74 6.81 -8.41
C ALA A 150 -1.30 6.65 -7.90
N MET A 151 -0.76 5.43 -7.89
CA MET A 151 0.64 5.18 -7.55
C MET A 151 1.62 5.90 -8.50
N LEU A 152 1.38 5.88 -9.81
CA LEU A 152 2.19 6.67 -10.75
C LEU A 152 2.06 8.19 -10.50
N TYR A 153 0.89 8.68 -10.10
CA TYR A 153 0.75 10.09 -9.74
C TYR A 153 1.48 10.41 -8.42
N MET A 154 1.56 9.47 -7.50
CA MET A 154 2.15 9.64 -6.18
C MET A 154 3.69 9.59 -6.21
N ASN A 155 4.29 8.63 -6.91
CA ASN A 155 5.71 8.60 -7.19
C ASN A 155 5.94 7.83 -8.50
N PRO A 156 6.20 8.54 -9.59
CA PRO A 156 6.39 7.92 -10.89
C PRO A 156 7.82 7.43 -11.11
N ILE A 157 8.84 7.83 -10.34
CA ILE A 157 10.17 7.20 -10.43
C ILE A 157 10.11 5.81 -9.80
N ASP A 158 9.79 5.77 -8.52
CA ASP A 158 9.72 4.56 -7.70
C ASP A 158 8.25 4.15 -7.53
N ASN A 159 7.77 3.33 -8.46
CA ASN A 159 6.37 2.94 -8.55
C ASN A 159 6.14 1.45 -8.45
N MET A 160 7.12 0.69 -7.93
CA MET A 160 7.04 -0.77 -7.79
C MET A 160 6.64 -1.50 -9.10
N GLY A 161 7.04 -0.97 -10.26
CA GLY A 161 6.75 -1.59 -11.55
C GLY A 161 5.29 -1.47 -12.03
N VAL A 162 4.44 -0.67 -11.37
CA VAL A 162 3.00 -0.56 -11.72
C VAL A 162 2.72 -0.10 -13.16
N ARG A 163 3.74 0.45 -13.85
CA ARG A 163 3.70 0.80 -15.28
C ARG A 163 3.32 -0.37 -16.19
N ASP A 164 3.58 -1.60 -15.77
CA ASP A 164 3.35 -2.80 -16.58
C ASP A 164 1.92 -3.35 -16.42
N PHE A 165 1.15 -2.78 -15.48
CA PHE A 165 -0.22 -3.17 -15.19
C PHE A 165 -1.27 -2.20 -15.81
N LEU A 166 -0.84 -1.15 -16.52
CA LEU A 166 -1.69 -0.10 -17.10
C LEU A 166 -1.82 -0.16 -18.62
#